data_AF-A0AAE1NRA7-F1
#
_entry.id   AF-A0AAE1NRA7-F1
#
_cell.length_a   1.000
_cell.length_b   1.000
_cell.length_c   1.000
_cell.angle_alpha   90.00
_cell.angle_beta   90.00
_cell.angle_gamma   90.00
#
_symmetry.space_group_name_H-M   'P 1'
#
loop_
_entity.id
_entity.type
_entity.pdbx_description
1 polymer ?
#
loop_
_entity_poly.entity_id
_entity_poly.type
_entity_poly.pdbx_seq_one_letter_code
_entity_poly.pdbx_strand_id
1 'polypeptide(L)'
;MHLDVAVDLLKKAEDSLCSYRHTGFVSAQISAKEICEEMNVVAVLKKERLRTTKHEFSYEAFDEPLTDTKKKLEVSFFNAVVDVAVASLREKTEMMCNVASKFSVLINFPGLSADELEKQAKDLCNTLKCGDHTDLDFEELIIEMQSFPQWPKQKMTTFDLLVFLEEKCLIEIYPNMWVALSIAVTTPVTVASAERSFSKLKLIKTIYGQ
;
A
#
# COMPACT_ATOMS: atom_id res chain seq x y z
N MET A 1 -0.19 -12.77 1.23
CA MET A 1 -0.05 -11.72 0.19
C MET A 1 1.42 -11.39 0.13
N HIS A 2 2.06 -11.50 -1.03
CA HIS A 2 3.51 -11.31 -1.19
C HIS A 2 3.83 -9.85 -1.53
N LEU A 3 5.06 -9.43 -1.24
CA LEU A 3 5.50 -8.05 -1.29
C LEU A 3 5.28 -7.40 -2.67
N ASP A 4 5.70 -8.08 -3.72
CA ASP A 4 5.56 -7.71 -5.14
C ASP A 4 4.09 -7.64 -5.58
N VAL A 5 3.31 -8.69 -5.31
CA VAL A 5 1.87 -8.74 -5.61
C VAL A 5 1.12 -7.62 -4.86
N ALA A 6 1.56 -7.30 -3.65
CA ALA A 6 0.95 -6.28 -2.84
C ALA A 6 1.18 -4.87 -3.35
N VAL A 7 2.40 -4.56 -3.76
CA VAL A 7 2.72 -3.28 -4.40
C VAL A 7 1.85 -3.09 -5.64
N ASP A 8 1.71 -4.12 -6.47
CA ASP A 8 0.90 -4.04 -7.69
C ASP A 8 -0.60 -3.83 -7.39
N LEU A 9 -1.14 -4.52 -6.39
CA LEU A 9 -2.54 -4.34 -5.98
C LEU A 9 -2.80 -2.98 -5.35
N LEU A 10 -1.86 -2.45 -4.55
CA LEU A 10 -1.95 -1.13 -3.96
C LEU A 10 -1.94 -0.04 -5.04
N LYS A 11 -1.03 -0.12 -6.02
CA LYS A 11 -0.99 0.81 -7.16
C LYS A 11 -2.29 0.80 -7.95
N LYS A 12 -2.81 -0.39 -8.28
CA LYS A 12 -4.11 -0.53 -8.98
C LYS A 12 -5.26 0.07 -8.18
N ALA A 13 -5.27 -0.11 -6.85
CA ALA A 13 -6.29 0.47 -5.98
C ALA A 13 -6.18 2.01 -5.93
N GLU A 14 -4.97 2.54 -5.85
CA GLU A 14 -4.70 3.98 -5.94
C GLU A 14 -5.21 4.58 -7.26
N ASP A 15 -4.85 3.97 -8.39
CA ASP A 15 -5.27 4.40 -9.73
C ASP A 15 -6.79 4.36 -9.88
N SER A 16 -7.42 3.32 -9.34
CA SER A 16 -8.87 3.16 -9.32
C SER A 16 -9.54 4.29 -8.53
N LEU A 17 -9.03 4.64 -7.35
CA LEU A 17 -9.58 5.74 -6.54
C LEU A 17 -9.32 7.11 -7.16
N CYS A 18 -8.15 7.31 -7.78
CA CYS A 18 -7.88 8.52 -8.55
C CYS A 18 -8.86 8.69 -9.72
N SER A 19 -9.23 7.59 -10.39
CA SER A 19 -10.25 7.60 -11.44
C SER A 19 -11.66 7.83 -10.88
N TYR A 20 -11.97 7.21 -9.73
CA TYR A 20 -13.22 7.39 -9.00
C TYR A 20 -13.39 8.82 -8.49
N ARG A 21 -12.30 9.53 -8.18
CA ARG A 21 -12.35 10.94 -7.80
C ARG A 21 -12.95 11.86 -8.88
N HIS A 22 -12.87 11.46 -10.16
CA HIS A 22 -13.40 12.23 -11.29
C HIS A 22 -14.80 11.78 -11.72
N THR A 23 -15.07 10.47 -11.67
CA THR A 23 -16.29 9.86 -12.22
C THR A 23 -17.28 9.40 -11.14
N GLY A 24 -16.77 9.17 -9.93
CA GLY A 24 -17.45 8.49 -8.85
C GLY A 24 -18.64 9.26 -8.30
N PHE A 25 -18.58 10.59 -8.27
CA PHE A 25 -19.69 11.39 -7.76
C PHE A 25 -20.98 11.21 -8.58
N VAL A 26 -20.86 11.13 -9.91
CA VAL A 26 -22.00 10.89 -10.79
C VAL A 26 -22.53 9.48 -10.59
N SER A 27 -21.64 8.49 -10.51
CA SER A 27 -22.05 7.09 -10.26
C SER A 27 -22.76 6.92 -8.92
N ALA A 28 -22.23 7.51 -7.84
CA ALA A 28 -22.81 7.46 -6.50
C ALA A 28 -24.19 8.11 -6.46
N GLN A 29 -24.41 9.15 -7.27
CA GLN A 29 -25.74 9.77 -7.41
C GLN A 29 -26.74 8.89 -8.12
N ILE A 30 -26.33 8.21 -9.19
CA ILE A 30 -27.20 7.27 -9.92
C ILE A 30 -27.61 6.16 -8.95
N SER A 31 -26.66 5.52 -8.29
CA SER A 31 -26.94 4.46 -7.30
C SER A 31 -27.80 4.94 -6.14
N ALA A 32 -27.56 6.15 -5.61
CA ALA A 32 -28.41 6.70 -4.56
C ALA A 32 -29.85 6.94 -5.02
N LYS A 33 -30.05 7.37 -6.28
CA LYS A 33 -31.40 7.55 -6.85
C LYS A 33 -32.13 6.23 -7.03
N GLU A 34 -31.44 5.21 -7.56
CA GLU A 34 -31.98 3.85 -7.71
C GLU A 34 -32.45 3.30 -6.35
N ILE A 35 -31.63 3.45 -5.31
CA ILE A 35 -31.99 3.04 -3.93
C ILE A 35 -33.19 3.84 -3.41
N CYS A 36 -33.25 5.15 -3.66
CA CYS A 36 -34.43 5.96 -3.28
C CYS A 36 -35.70 5.48 -3.98
N GLU A 37 -35.63 5.18 -5.27
CA GLU A 37 -36.74 4.64 -6.07
C GLU A 37 -37.22 3.29 -5.52
N GLU A 38 -36.31 2.37 -5.23
CA GLU A 38 -36.61 1.07 -4.59
C GLU A 38 -37.30 1.23 -3.23
N MET A 39 -36.90 2.22 -2.45
CA MET A 39 -37.49 2.52 -1.14
C MET A 39 -38.77 3.38 -1.21
N ASN A 40 -39.25 3.75 -2.39
CA ASN A 40 -40.35 4.71 -2.58
C ASN A 40 -40.11 6.06 -1.86
N VAL A 41 -38.86 6.52 -1.81
CA VAL A 41 -38.44 7.79 -1.23
C VAL A 41 -38.13 8.80 -2.33
N VAL A 42 -38.55 10.05 -2.15
CA VAL A 42 -38.25 11.12 -3.10
C VAL A 42 -36.77 11.52 -3.02
N ALA A 43 -36.03 11.35 -4.12
CA ALA A 43 -34.61 11.67 -4.22
C ALA A 43 -34.34 13.18 -4.38
N VAL A 44 -34.48 13.95 -3.30
CA VAL A 44 -34.26 15.41 -3.29
C VAL A 44 -33.21 15.82 -2.25
N LEU A 45 -32.20 16.58 -2.67
CA LEU A 45 -31.24 17.22 -1.78
C LEU A 45 -31.84 18.50 -1.17
N LYS A 46 -31.87 18.60 0.16
CA LYS A 46 -32.40 19.78 0.87
C LYS A 46 -31.43 20.96 0.75
N LYS A 47 -31.93 22.12 0.34
CA LYS A 47 -31.17 23.38 0.37
C LYS A 47 -31.05 23.89 1.80
N GLU A 48 -29.81 24.01 2.27
CA GLU A 48 -29.50 24.68 3.54
C GLU A 48 -29.45 26.20 3.34
N ARG A 49 -29.88 26.95 4.36
CA ARG A 49 -29.74 28.40 4.37
C ARG A 49 -28.26 28.75 4.56
N LEU A 50 -27.70 29.50 3.61
CA LEU A 50 -26.36 30.08 3.75
C LEU A 50 -26.41 31.22 4.77
N ARG A 51 -25.50 31.20 5.75
CA ARG A 51 -25.33 32.28 6.72
C ARG A 51 -24.33 33.28 6.13
N THR A 52 -24.70 34.55 6.06
CA THR A 52 -23.78 35.63 5.72
C THR A 52 -23.23 36.27 6.99
N THR A 53 -21.93 36.52 7.01
CA THR A 53 -21.25 37.26 8.08
C THR A 53 -21.00 38.69 7.58
N LYS A 54 -21.23 39.68 8.44
CA LYS A 54 -20.96 41.08 8.10
C LYS A 54 -19.46 41.32 8.22
N HIS A 55 -18.81 41.79 7.16
CA HIS A 55 -17.39 42.17 7.19
C HIS A 55 -17.23 43.62 7.66
N GLU A 56 -16.09 43.88 8.31
CA GLU A 56 -15.75 45.17 8.92
C GLU A 56 -15.04 46.10 7.92
N PHE A 57 -14.38 45.53 6.90
CA PHE A 57 -13.60 46.27 5.90
C PHE A 57 -14.09 46.05 4.47
N SER A 58 -14.12 47.12 3.67
CA SER A 58 -14.66 47.11 2.30
C SER A 58 -13.69 46.61 1.22
N TYR A 59 -12.43 46.33 1.57
CA TYR A 59 -11.41 45.82 0.64
C TYR A 59 -11.28 44.29 0.68
N GLU A 60 -11.96 43.61 1.61
CA GLU A 60 -11.97 42.15 1.67
C GLU A 60 -12.86 41.60 0.55
N ALA A 61 -12.30 40.69 -0.26
CA ALA A 61 -13.08 39.99 -1.28
C ALA A 61 -14.12 39.08 -0.62
N PHE A 62 -15.31 38.97 -1.23
CA PHE A 62 -16.32 38.03 -0.77
C PHE A 62 -15.84 36.60 -0.98
N ASP A 63 -15.85 35.79 0.08
CA ASP A 63 -15.88 34.34 -0.08
C ASP A 63 -17.24 33.97 -0.67
N GLU A 64 -17.29 33.58 -1.94
CA GLU A 64 -18.53 33.18 -2.60
C GLU A 64 -18.92 31.77 -2.13
N PRO A 65 -19.99 31.63 -1.30
CA PRO A 65 -20.39 30.32 -0.82
C PRO A 65 -20.97 29.50 -1.98
N LEU A 66 -20.68 28.19 -1.98
CA LEU A 66 -21.29 27.25 -2.94
C LEU A 66 -22.82 27.22 -2.73
N THR A 67 -23.54 27.82 -3.67
CA THR A 67 -25.02 27.92 -3.64
C THR A 67 -25.71 26.65 -4.13
N ASP A 68 -25.06 25.89 -5.01
CA ASP A 68 -25.54 24.59 -5.46
C ASP A 68 -25.26 23.52 -4.40
N THR A 69 -26.34 22.96 -3.82
CA THR A 69 -26.28 21.84 -2.88
C THR A 69 -25.54 20.64 -3.43
N LYS A 70 -25.68 20.37 -4.74
CA LYS A 70 -25.02 19.24 -5.38
C LYS A 70 -23.51 19.48 -5.46
N LYS A 71 -23.09 20.65 -5.93
CA LYS A 71 -21.67 21.04 -5.92
C LYS A 71 -21.09 21.11 -4.51
N LYS A 72 -21.85 21.60 -3.52
CA LYS A 72 -21.44 21.62 -2.11
C LYS A 72 -21.15 20.20 -1.62
N LEU A 73 -22.07 19.25 -1.83
CA LEU A 73 -21.88 17.84 -1.45
C LEU A 73 -20.67 17.20 -2.18
N GLU A 74 -20.49 17.51 -3.46
CA GLU A 74 -19.34 17.06 -4.25
C GLU A 74 -18.02 17.53 -3.63
N VAL A 75 -17.89 18.83 -3.37
CA VAL A 75 -16.63 19.44 -2.96
C VAL A 75 -16.34 19.22 -1.47
N SER A 76 -17.31 19.46 -0.60
CA SER A 76 -17.09 19.46 0.85
C SER A 76 -17.13 18.06 1.47
N PHE A 77 -17.71 17.08 0.78
CA PHE A 77 -17.83 15.72 1.31
C PHE A 77 -17.19 14.69 0.38
N PHE A 78 -17.73 14.50 -0.83
CA PHE A 78 -17.26 13.42 -1.71
C PHE A 78 -15.78 13.55 -2.04
N ASN A 79 -15.35 14.72 -2.53
CA ASN A 79 -13.97 15.01 -2.85
C ASN A 79 -13.08 14.90 -1.61
N ALA A 80 -13.49 15.52 -0.50
CA ALA A 80 -12.72 15.47 0.75
C ALA A 80 -12.48 14.03 1.24
N VAL A 81 -13.50 13.16 1.19
CA VAL A 81 -13.39 11.75 1.60
C VAL A 81 -12.49 10.96 0.65
N VAL A 82 -12.69 11.12 -0.66
CA VAL A 82 -11.89 10.38 -1.65
C VAL A 82 -10.44 10.86 -1.65
N ASP A 83 -10.19 12.16 -1.49
CA ASP A 83 -8.84 12.74 -1.43
C ASP A 83 -8.07 12.21 -0.20
N VAL A 84 -8.73 12.09 0.96
CA VAL A 84 -8.14 11.46 2.15
C VAL A 84 -7.81 9.98 1.90
N ALA A 85 -8.71 9.24 1.26
CA ALA A 85 -8.47 7.83 0.92
C ALA A 85 -7.30 7.66 -0.06
N VAL A 86 -7.22 8.51 -1.09
CA VAL A 86 -6.12 8.53 -2.05
C VAL A 86 -4.80 8.87 -1.37
N ALA A 87 -4.77 9.91 -0.51
CA ALA A 87 -3.57 10.30 0.22
C ALA A 87 -3.07 9.17 1.13
N SER A 88 -3.97 8.52 1.87
CA SER A 88 -3.63 7.39 2.75
C SER A 88 -3.10 6.19 1.96
N LEU A 89 -3.70 5.86 0.81
CA LEU A 89 -3.20 4.78 -0.03
C LEU A 89 -1.86 5.11 -0.66
N ARG A 90 -1.64 6.34 -1.12
CA ARG A 90 -0.34 6.80 -1.64
C ARG A 90 0.78 6.60 -0.65
N GLU A 91 0.59 7.10 0.58
CA GLU A 91 1.56 6.94 1.65
C GLU A 91 1.88 5.45 1.88
N LYS A 92 0.85 4.61 1.93
CA LYS A 92 1.02 3.16 2.09
C LYS A 92 1.72 2.50 0.90
N THR A 93 1.37 2.87 -0.32
CA THR A 93 2.00 2.38 -1.55
C THR A 93 3.48 2.74 -1.58
N GLU A 94 3.84 3.98 -1.21
CA GLU A 94 5.23 4.44 -1.15
C GLU A 94 6.04 3.66 -0.11
N MET A 95 5.52 3.54 1.11
CA MET A 95 6.15 2.71 2.15
C MET A 95 6.37 1.28 1.67
N MET A 96 5.36 0.69 1.02
CA MET A 96 5.45 -0.67 0.50
C MET A 96 6.47 -0.81 -0.62
N CYS A 97 6.55 0.17 -1.54
CA CYS A 97 7.58 0.22 -2.57
C CYS A 97 8.99 0.31 -1.96
N ASN A 98 9.15 1.09 -0.90
CA ASN A 98 10.43 1.23 -0.19
C ASN A 98 10.86 -0.06 0.53
N VAL A 99 9.91 -0.87 0.99
CA VAL A 99 10.22 -2.22 1.50
C VAL A 99 10.56 -3.15 0.33
N ALA A 100 9.74 -3.15 -0.72
CA ALA A 100 9.95 -3.98 -1.91
C ALA A 100 11.30 -3.75 -2.60
N SER A 101 11.77 -2.51 -2.67
CA SER A 101 13.06 -2.18 -3.28
C SER A 101 14.24 -2.85 -2.56
N LYS A 102 14.18 -3.01 -1.24
CA LYS A 102 15.24 -3.66 -0.45
C LYS A 102 15.37 -5.15 -0.74
N PHE A 103 14.28 -5.80 -1.16
CA PHE A 103 14.26 -7.22 -1.54
C PHE A 103 14.31 -7.45 -3.05
N SER A 104 14.41 -6.38 -3.86
CA SER A 104 14.30 -6.47 -5.32
C SER A 104 15.35 -7.38 -5.96
N VAL A 105 16.54 -7.46 -5.36
CA VAL A 105 17.64 -8.36 -5.77
C VAL A 105 17.20 -9.81 -5.91
N LEU A 106 16.26 -10.27 -5.08
CA LEU A 106 15.79 -11.65 -5.07
C LEU A 106 15.02 -12.04 -6.35
N ILE A 107 14.62 -11.06 -7.16
CA ILE A 107 13.81 -11.27 -8.37
C ILE A 107 14.49 -10.75 -9.63
N ASN A 108 15.24 -9.65 -9.54
CA ASN A 108 15.87 -9.03 -10.71
C ASN A 108 17.30 -9.53 -10.99
N PHE A 109 17.92 -10.32 -10.10
CA PHE A 109 19.31 -10.77 -10.22
C PHE A 109 19.71 -11.38 -11.59
N PRO A 110 18.85 -12.09 -12.35
CA PRO A 110 19.24 -12.64 -13.65
C PRO A 110 19.55 -11.57 -14.71
N GLY A 111 19.03 -10.36 -14.52
CA GLY A 111 19.23 -9.24 -15.42
C GLY A 111 20.30 -8.24 -14.96
N LEU A 112 20.95 -8.49 -13.81
CA LEU A 112 21.95 -7.57 -13.25
C LEU A 112 23.35 -7.92 -13.76
N SER A 113 24.18 -6.88 -13.93
CA SER A 113 25.64 -7.07 -14.06
C SER A 113 26.24 -7.52 -12.72
N ALA A 114 27.47 -8.06 -12.74
CA ALA A 114 28.16 -8.50 -11.53
C ALA A 114 28.27 -7.40 -10.46
N ASP A 115 28.66 -6.18 -10.88
CA ASP A 115 28.80 -5.03 -10.00
C ASP A 115 27.44 -4.59 -9.40
N GLU A 116 26.36 -4.65 -10.19
CA GLU A 116 25.01 -4.31 -9.72
C GLU A 116 24.45 -5.36 -8.75
N LEU A 117 24.71 -6.64 -9.03
CA LEU A 117 24.33 -7.75 -8.17
C LEU A 117 25.03 -7.64 -6.82
N GLU A 118 26.34 -7.40 -6.82
CA GLU A 118 27.13 -7.21 -5.61
C GLU A 118 26.56 -6.08 -4.74
N LYS A 119 26.29 -4.93 -5.36
CA LYS A 119 25.72 -3.78 -4.67
C LYS A 119 24.34 -4.07 -4.08
N GLN A 120 23.43 -4.64 -4.86
CA GLN A 120 22.06 -4.87 -4.39
C GLN A 120 21.97 -6.00 -3.35
N ALA A 121 22.78 -7.06 -3.48
CA ALA A 121 22.85 -8.12 -2.47
C ALA A 121 23.44 -7.60 -1.16
N LYS A 122 24.42 -6.69 -1.23
CA LYS A 122 24.98 -6.02 -0.05
C LYS A 122 23.93 -5.15 0.64
N ASP A 123 23.13 -4.41 -0.11
CA ASP A 123 22.02 -3.62 0.42
C ASP A 123 20.95 -4.49 1.10
N LEU A 124 20.66 -5.67 0.53
CA LEU A 124 19.78 -6.67 1.15
C LEU A 124 20.37 -7.20 2.46
N CYS A 125 21.63 -7.64 2.46
CA CYS A 125 22.29 -8.15 3.68
C CYS A 125 22.33 -7.10 4.78
N ASN A 126 22.64 -5.84 4.44
CA ASN A 126 22.60 -4.73 5.39
C ASN A 126 21.18 -4.45 5.91
N THR A 127 20.16 -4.59 5.06
CA THR A 127 18.75 -4.45 5.47
C THR A 127 18.34 -5.49 6.50
N LEU A 128 18.83 -6.72 6.35
CA LEU A 128 18.48 -7.85 7.19
C LEU A 128 19.38 -8.02 8.41
N LYS A 129 20.47 -7.25 8.50
CA LYS A 129 21.38 -7.25 9.63
C LYS A 129 20.77 -6.55 10.85
N CYS A 130 20.87 -7.19 12.02
CA CYS A 130 20.46 -6.62 13.31
C CYS A 130 21.65 -6.56 14.28
N GLY A 131 22.21 -5.36 14.48
CA GLY A 131 23.45 -5.21 15.24
C GLY A 131 24.60 -5.92 14.52
N ASP A 132 25.25 -6.88 15.19
CA ASP A 132 26.30 -7.71 14.59
C ASP A 132 25.79 -9.06 14.04
N HIS A 133 24.49 -9.33 14.16
CA HIS A 133 23.89 -10.59 13.73
C HIS A 133 23.30 -10.48 12.32
N THR A 134 23.56 -11.49 11.49
CA THR A 134 23.00 -11.66 10.14
C THR A 134 22.62 -13.12 9.94
N ASP A 135 21.48 -13.35 9.31
CA ASP A 135 21.04 -14.70 8.89
C ASP A 135 21.57 -15.08 7.49
N LEU A 136 22.24 -14.13 6.82
CA LEU A 136 22.78 -14.30 5.46
C LEU A 136 24.30 -14.14 5.46
N ASP A 137 24.97 -15.04 4.75
CA ASP A 137 26.35 -14.87 4.30
C ASP A 137 26.34 -14.17 2.93
N PHE A 138 26.98 -13.01 2.87
CA PHE A 138 26.98 -12.17 1.67
C PHE A 138 27.74 -12.83 0.50
N GLU A 139 28.88 -13.45 0.77
CA GLU A 139 29.72 -14.04 -0.28
C GLU A 139 29.04 -15.29 -0.85
N GLU A 140 28.49 -16.13 0.03
CA GLU A 140 27.72 -17.32 -0.40
C GLU A 140 26.46 -16.92 -1.17
N LEU A 141 25.72 -15.90 -0.73
CA LEU A 141 24.53 -15.41 -1.43
C LEU A 141 24.84 -14.97 -2.87
N ILE A 142 25.96 -14.30 -3.09
CA ILE A 142 26.40 -13.90 -4.44
C ILE A 142 26.72 -15.12 -5.30
N ILE A 143 27.46 -16.10 -4.74
CA ILE A 143 27.80 -17.34 -5.45
C ILE A 143 26.53 -18.12 -5.80
N GLU A 144 25.57 -18.21 -4.88
CA GLU A 144 24.27 -18.83 -5.08
C GLU A 144 23.49 -18.16 -6.23
N MET A 145 23.38 -16.82 -6.22
CA MET A 145 22.67 -16.08 -7.26
C MET A 145 23.34 -16.20 -8.64
N GLN A 146 24.67 -16.19 -8.70
CA GLN A 146 25.42 -16.34 -9.96
C GLN A 146 25.38 -17.77 -10.53
N SER A 147 25.32 -18.77 -9.65
CA SER A 147 25.24 -20.19 -10.03
C SER A 147 23.81 -20.66 -10.27
N PHE A 148 22.81 -19.81 -10.04
CA PHE A 148 21.41 -20.14 -10.25
C PHE A 148 21.14 -20.44 -11.74
N PRO A 149 20.48 -21.56 -12.07
CA PRO A 149 20.23 -21.95 -13.46
C PRO A 149 19.31 -20.97 -14.17
N GLN A 150 19.24 -21.05 -15.50
CA GLN A 150 18.35 -20.20 -16.29
C GLN A 150 16.91 -20.27 -15.76
N TRP A 151 16.38 -19.09 -15.45
CA TRP A 151 15.01 -18.91 -15.04
C TRP A 151 14.05 -19.54 -16.06
N PRO A 152 12.94 -20.15 -15.60
CA PRO A 152 11.80 -20.38 -16.48
C PRO A 152 11.49 -19.05 -17.18
N LYS A 153 11.17 -19.06 -18.47
CA LYS A 153 10.97 -17.85 -19.30
C LYS A 153 9.83 -16.92 -18.82
N GLN A 154 9.22 -17.20 -17.68
CA GLN A 154 8.08 -16.51 -17.11
C GLN A 154 8.54 -15.64 -15.93
N LYS A 155 7.98 -14.44 -15.81
CA LYS A 155 8.18 -13.61 -14.61
C LYS A 155 7.65 -14.39 -13.39
N MET A 156 8.53 -14.77 -12.48
CA MET A 156 8.19 -15.42 -11.22
C MET A 156 8.09 -14.37 -10.12
N THR A 157 7.09 -14.53 -9.25
CA THR A 157 7.01 -13.78 -7.99
C THR A 157 8.04 -14.31 -6.99
N THR A 158 8.26 -13.57 -5.90
CA THR A 158 9.13 -14.05 -4.80
C THR A 158 8.66 -15.38 -4.22
N PHE A 159 7.35 -15.58 -4.17
CA PHE A 159 6.77 -16.83 -3.69
C PHE A 159 6.96 -17.96 -4.70
N ASP A 160 6.78 -17.70 -5.99
CA ASP A 160 6.98 -18.73 -7.02
C ASP A 160 8.44 -19.23 -7.02
N LEU A 161 9.40 -18.35 -6.79
CA LEU A 161 10.82 -18.72 -6.68
C LEU A 161 11.10 -19.55 -5.42
N LEU A 162 10.47 -19.21 -4.29
CA LEU A 162 10.57 -19.99 -3.06
C LEU A 162 10.00 -21.40 -3.25
N VAL A 163 8.80 -21.51 -3.83
CA VAL A 163 8.17 -22.80 -4.14
C VAL A 163 9.02 -23.61 -5.12
N PHE A 164 9.60 -22.96 -6.12
CA PHE A 164 10.50 -23.62 -7.07
C PHE A 164 11.73 -24.25 -6.38
N LEU A 165 12.36 -23.55 -5.44
CA LEU A 165 13.49 -24.09 -4.67
C LEU A 165 13.09 -25.33 -3.86
N GLU A 166 11.91 -25.30 -3.26
CA GLU A 166 11.37 -26.42 -2.48
C GLU A 166 11.04 -27.63 -3.38
N GLU A 167 10.27 -27.42 -4.45
CA GLU A 167 9.83 -28.46 -5.38
C GLU A 167 10.99 -29.16 -6.09
N LYS A 168 12.10 -28.44 -6.32
CA LYS A 168 13.30 -28.97 -6.96
C LYS A 168 14.35 -29.49 -5.96
N CYS A 169 14.04 -29.48 -4.67
CA CYS A 169 14.96 -29.88 -3.59
C CYS A 169 16.30 -29.15 -3.65
N LEU A 170 16.28 -27.85 -3.97
CA LEU A 170 17.48 -27.02 -4.16
C LEU A 170 17.88 -26.24 -2.90
N ILE A 171 17.20 -26.46 -1.77
CA ILE A 171 17.44 -25.74 -0.51
C ILE A 171 18.86 -25.95 0.01
N GLU A 172 19.41 -27.17 -0.12
CA GLU A 172 20.78 -27.47 0.30
C GLU A 172 21.84 -26.81 -0.60
N ILE A 173 21.46 -26.43 -1.83
CA ILE A 173 22.34 -25.80 -2.82
C ILE A 173 22.26 -24.27 -2.72
N TYR A 174 21.09 -23.72 -2.40
CA TYR A 174 20.85 -22.28 -2.28
C TYR A 174 20.28 -21.89 -0.90
N PRO A 175 20.98 -22.19 0.21
CA PRO A 175 20.48 -21.93 1.55
C PRO A 175 20.31 -20.43 1.86
N ASN A 176 21.21 -19.56 1.40
CA ASN A 176 21.10 -18.12 1.66
C ASN A 176 19.94 -17.49 0.87
N MET A 177 19.74 -17.89 -0.39
CA MET A 177 18.57 -17.50 -1.17
C MET A 177 17.29 -18.00 -0.52
N TRP A 178 17.24 -19.24 -0.03
CA TRP A 178 16.07 -19.78 0.67
C TRP A 178 15.70 -18.95 1.90
N VAL A 179 16.68 -18.60 2.74
CA VAL A 179 16.48 -17.75 3.93
C VAL A 179 15.98 -16.37 3.50
N ALA A 180 16.63 -15.73 2.54
CA ALA A 180 16.26 -14.38 2.09
C ALA A 180 14.84 -14.35 1.48
N LEU A 181 14.48 -15.34 0.65
CA LEU A 181 13.15 -15.48 0.07
C LEU A 181 12.10 -15.76 1.15
N SER A 182 12.41 -16.60 2.14
CA SER A 182 11.52 -16.89 3.26
C SER A 182 11.22 -15.62 4.07
N ILE A 183 12.25 -14.81 4.35
CA ILE A 183 12.08 -13.52 5.03
C ILE A 183 11.22 -12.58 4.18
N ALA A 184 11.50 -12.46 2.87
CA ALA A 184 10.74 -11.60 1.98
C ALA A 184 9.25 -12.00 1.89
N VAL A 185 8.95 -13.30 1.80
CA VAL A 185 7.59 -13.85 1.72
C VAL A 185 6.82 -13.72 3.04
N THR A 186 7.51 -13.77 4.17
CA THR A 186 6.91 -13.63 5.51
C THR A 186 6.86 -12.18 6.01
N THR A 187 7.48 -11.24 5.28
CA THR A 187 7.43 -9.83 5.63
C THR A 187 5.97 -9.35 5.63
N PRO A 188 5.48 -8.80 6.77
CA PRO A 188 4.07 -8.43 6.90
C PRO A 188 3.71 -7.30 5.94
N VAL A 189 2.93 -7.66 4.90
CA VAL A 189 2.38 -6.74 3.90
C VAL A 189 1.27 -5.83 4.46
N THR A 190 0.71 -6.22 5.59
CA THR A 190 -0.33 -5.44 6.26
C THR A 190 0.05 -5.24 7.71
N VAL A 191 0.00 -3.99 8.16
CA VAL A 191 -0.50 -3.70 9.51
C VAL A 191 -1.95 -4.19 9.53
N ALA A 192 -2.14 -5.49 9.76
CA ALA A 192 -3.38 -5.94 10.37
C ALA A 192 -3.36 -5.22 11.70
N SER A 193 -4.06 -4.09 11.74
CA SER A 193 -4.07 -3.23 12.90
C SER A 193 -4.38 -4.12 14.09
N ALA A 194 -3.38 -4.29 14.95
CA ALA A 194 -3.54 -4.89 16.25
C ALA A 194 -4.46 -4.01 17.13
N GLU A 195 -5.29 -3.12 16.57
CA GLU A 195 -6.39 -2.41 17.23
C GLU A 195 -7.23 -3.32 18.12
N ARG A 196 -7.50 -4.56 17.69
CA ARG A 196 -8.29 -5.50 18.51
C ARG A 196 -7.55 -5.94 19.79
N SER A 197 -6.22 -6.06 19.76
CA SER A 197 -5.39 -6.42 20.92
C SER A 197 -4.94 -5.19 21.73
N PHE A 198 -4.64 -4.06 21.07
CA PHE A 198 -4.30 -2.79 21.72
C PHE A 198 -5.47 -2.18 22.49
N SER A 199 -6.72 -2.36 22.03
CA SER A 199 -7.91 -1.92 22.78
C SER A 199 -7.99 -2.58 24.18
N LYS A 200 -7.66 -3.87 24.28
CA LYS A 200 -7.63 -4.59 25.57
C LYS A 200 -6.45 -4.17 26.45
N LEU A 201 -5.27 -3.99 25.87
CA LEU A 201 -4.08 -3.48 26.57
C LEU A 201 -4.29 -2.07 27.12
N LYS A 202 -5.02 -1.21 26.38
CA LYS A 202 -5.42 0.13 26.83
C LYS A 202 -6.33 0.04 28.06
N LEU A 203 -7.34 -0.83 28.05
CA LEU A 203 -8.19 -1.11 29.21
C LEU A 203 -7.39 -1.58 30.44
N ILE A 204 -6.44 -2.49 30.27
CA ILE A 204 -5.61 -2.98 31.37
C ILE A 204 -4.72 -1.87 31.93
N LYS A 205 -4.08 -1.06 31.07
CA LYS A 205 -3.28 0.10 31.52
C LYS A 205 -4.12 1.16 32.23
N THR A 206 -5.34 1.42 31.76
CA THR A 206 -6.22 2.42 32.38
C THR A 206 -6.84 1.95 33.70
N ILE A 207 -7.09 0.64 33.86
CA ILE A 207 -7.67 0.08 35.10
C ILE A 207 -6.60 -0.20 36.16
N TYR A 208 -5.40 -0.63 35.76
CA TYR A 208 -4.36 -1.13 36.68
C TYR A 208 -3.05 -0.32 36.69
N GLY A 209 -2.90 0.70 35.84
CA GLY A 209 -1.72 1.59 35.84
C GLY A 209 -2.01 2.92 36.50
N GLN A 210 -1.26 3.25 37.56
CA GLN A 210 -0.98 4.64 37.95
C GLN A 210 -0.21 5.36 36.84
#